data_AF-A0A7W0HKF6-F1
#
_entry.id   AF-A0A7W0HKF6-F1
#
_cell.length_a   1.000
_cell.length_b   1.000
_cell.length_c   1.000
_cell.angle_alpha   90.00
_cell.angle_beta   90.00
_cell.angle_gamma   90.00
#
_symmetry.space_group_name_H-M   'P 1'
#
loop_
_entity.id
_entity.type
_entity.pdbx_description
1 polymer ?
#
loop_
_entity_poly.entity_id
_entity_poly.type
_entity_poly.pdbx_seq_one_letter_code
_entity_poly.pdbx_strand_id
1 'polypeptide(L)'
;MSYVFDHQDAARYEKWLSMEKNRRVLDLETRVMMEMLRPVPVRRLLDIGCGTGASLEPFLNKGIELTGIDPSPAMLDYAGQRLGNPVDLYQGYAEDLPFADNSFHYAILFLTLEFCDDPGRALEEACRVARDRVFVGILNRYSGYALRCRMARLFRNSVYSRARFLSINEVRRAFYAMLGQVPVQWRTVLQFPVAVSSVLNRLESFRILQYSPFGGFAGIVADPIPRFQVSPLTLRCKVNQIAASNEQVAGWSRDCNDQKIQN
;
A
#
# COMPACT_ATOMS: atom_id res chain seq x y z
N MET A 1 7.26 20.98 -4.61
CA MET A 1 7.90 20.11 -5.60
C MET A 1 8.52 18.99 -4.80
N SER A 2 7.98 17.79 -4.99
CA SER A 2 8.37 16.58 -4.29
C SER A 2 9.84 16.32 -4.57
N TYR A 3 10.55 15.80 -3.57
CA TYR A 3 11.99 15.62 -3.71
C TYR A 3 12.25 14.46 -4.67
N VAL A 4 12.73 14.77 -5.87
CA VAL A 4 13.15 13.77 -6.86
C VAL A 4 14.61 13.46 -6.65
N PHE A 5 14.91 12.18 -6.45
CA PHE A 5 16.27 11.69 -6.25
C PHE A 5 17.09 11.80 -7.53
N ASP A 6 18.29 12.36 -7.44
CA ASP A 6 19.22 12.39 -8.57
C ASP A 6 20.11 11.14 -8.62
N HIS A 7 20.99 11.05 -9.63
CA HIS A 7 21.92 9.93 -9.76
C HIS A 7 22.87 9.77 -8.56
N GLN A 8 23.28 10.86 -7.91
CA GLN A 8 24.19 10.79 -6.75
C GLN A 8 23.46 10.26 -5.51
N ASP A 9 22.20 10.68 -5.32
CA ASP A 9 21.36 10.19 -4.25
C ASP A 9 21.01 8.72 -4.44
N ALA A 10 20.67 8.31 -5.66
CA ALA A 10 20.41 6.90 -6.00
C ALA A 10 21.65 6.03 -5.73
N ALA A 11 22.84 6.45 -6.19
CA ALA A 11 24.10 5.75 -5.90
C ALA A 11 24.43 5.70 -4.40
N ARG A 12 24.15 6.79 -3.65
CA ARG A 12 24.35 6.84 -2.20
C ARG A 12 23.38 5.90 -1.48
N TYR A 13 22.13 5.84 -1.92
CA TYR A 13 21.12 4.93 -1.40
C TYR A 13 21.52 3.48 -1.63
N GLU A 14 21.96 3.12 -2.85
CA GLU A 14 22.45 1.78 -3.17
C GLU A 14 23.65 1.38 -2.31
N LYS A 15 24.63 2.27 -2.16
CA LYS A 15 25.79 2.03 -1.28
C LYS A 15 25.38 1.87 0.19
N TRP A 16 24.34 2.59 0.64
CA TRP A 16 23.79 2.43 1.98
C TRP A 16 23.09 1.06 2.10
N LEU A 17 22.28 0.69 1.12
CA LEU A 17 21.52 -0.57 1.11
C LEU A 17 22.44 -1.80 1.02
N SER A 18 23.58 -1.70 0.32
CA SER A 18 24.56 -2.78 0.21
C SER A 18 25.27 -3.12 1.53
N MET A 19 25.17 -2.27 2.55
CA MET A 19 25.73 -2.56 3.88
C MET A 19 24.90 -3.66 4.55
N GLU A 20 25.56 -4.72 5.03
CA GLU A 20 24.90 -5.90 5.64
C GLU A 20 23.88 -5.54 6.72
N LYS A 21 24.21 -4.55 7.57
CA LYS A 21 23.31 -4.05 8.60
C LYS A 21 21.99 -3.51 8.03
N ASN A 22 22.05 -2.75 6.95
CA ASN A 22 20.86 -2.10 6.38
C ASN A 22 20.05 -3.11 5.57
N ARG A 23 20.71 -4.04 4.88
CA ARG A 23 20.02 -5.15 4.21
C ARG A 23 19.23 -6.00 5.19
N ARG A 24 19.79 -6.33 6.35
CA ARG A 24 19.05 -7.04 7.42
C ARG A 24 17.83 -6.27 7.91
N VAL A 25 17.91 -4.94 8.01
CA VAL A 25 16.75 -4.11 8.39
C VAL A 25 15.69 -4.17 7.31
N LEU A 26 16.05 -3.99 6.04
CA LEU A 26 15.12 -4.11 4.92
C LEU A 26 14.48 -5.51 4.87
N ASP A 27 15.23 -6.58 5.13
CA ASP A 27 14.71 -7.96 5.15
C ASP A 27 13.63 -8.14 6.24
N LEU A 28 13.78 -7.48 7.39
CA LEU A 28 12.78 -7.51 8.46
C LEU A 28 11.54 -6.69 8.09
N GLU A 29 11.73 -5.50 7.53
CA GLU A 29 10.64 -4.61 7.12
C GLU A 29 9.81 -5.23 5.98
N THR A 30 10.48 -5.76 4.95
CA THR A 30 9.85 -6.47 3.84
C THR A 30 9.18 -7.76 4.30
N ARG A 31 9.72 -8.50 5.28
CA ARG A 31 9.04 -9.65 5.88
C ARG A 31 7.71 -9.25 6.51
N VAL A 32 7.67 -8.17 7.28
CA VAL A 32 6.42 -7.67 7.86
C VAL A 32 5.43 -7.25 6.78
N MET A 33 5.89 -6.57 5.73
CA MET A 33 5.06 -6.26 4.56
C MET A 33 4.43 -7.52 3.97
N MET A 34 5.22 -8.58 3.73
CA MET A 34 4.73 -9.84 3.19
C MET A 34 3.71 -10.53 4.09
N GLU A 35 3.99 -10.59 5.40
CA GLU A 35 3.09 -11.20 6.38
C GLU A 35 1.75 -10.47 6.54
N MET A 36 1.76 -9.14 6.40
CA MET A 36 0.57 -8.30 6.51
C MET A 36 -0.23 -8.30 5.21
N LEU A 37 0.44 -8.14 4.07
CA LEU A 37 -0.20 -8.10 2.76
C LEU A 37 -0.83 -9.46 2.41
N ARG A 38 -0.17 -10.56 2.78
CA ARG A 38 -0.57 -11.96 2.48
C ARG A 38 -0.88 -12.15 0.99
N PRO A 39 0.10 -11.87 0.12
CA PRO A 39 -0.15 -11.86 -1.31
C PRO A 39 -0.43 -13.27 -1.85
N VAL A 40 -1.32 -13.36 -2.82
CA VAL A 40 -1.71 -14.60 -3.50
C VAL A 40 -1.15 -14.60 -4.93
N PRO A 41 -0.73 -15.75 -5.50
CA PRO A 41 -0.33 -15.84 -6.90
C PRO A 41 -1.42 -15.38 -7.88
N VAL A 42 -1.03 -15.01 -9.09
CA VAL A 42 -1.88 -14.53 -10.20
C VAL A 42 -2.60 -13.21 -9.85
N ARG A 43 -2.00 -12.42 -8.96
CA ARG A 43 -2.47 -11.08 -8.60
C ARG A 43 -1.48 -10.03 -9.13
N ARG A 44 -1.93 -8.78 -9.09
CA ARG A 44 -1.17 -7.61 -9.59
C ARG A 44 -0.82 -6.72 -8.41
N LEU A 45 0.44 -6.34 -8.31
CA LEU A 45 0.94 -5.47 -7.25
C LEU A 45 1.58 -4.23 -7.87
N LEU A 46 1.19 -3.06 -7.36
CA LEU A 46 1.82 -1.78 -7.66
C LEU A 46 2.66 -1.33 -6.47
N ASP A 47 3.92 -1.01 -6.71
CA ASP A 47 4.79 -0.29 -5.78
C ASP A 47 4.88 1.19 -6.18
N ILE A 48 4.34 2.05 -5.32
CA ILE A 48 4.27 3.49 -5.52
C ILE A 48 5.47 4.14 -4.83
N GLY A 49 6.36 4.73 -5.62
CA GLY A 49 7.69 5.16 -5.20
C GLY A 49 8.62 3.98 -5.02
N CYS A 50 8.73 3.12 -6.03
CA CYS A 50 9.48 1.86 -5.93
C CYS A 50 11.00 2.07 -5.73
N GLY A 51 11.51 3.29 -5.93
CA GLY A 51 12.92 3.61 -5.76
C GLY A 51 13.80 2.68 -6.59
N THR A 52 14.80 2.08 -5.96
CA THR A 52 15.67 1.11 -6.62
C THR A 52 15.10 -0.31 -6.68
N GLY A 53 13.81 -0.51 -6.36
CA GLY A 53 13.12 -1.79 -6.49
C GLY A 53 13.32 -2.77 -5.33
N ALA A 54 13.94 -2.36 -4.22
CA ALA A 54 14.29 -3.26 -3.11
C ALA A 54 13.05 -3.90 -2.44
N SER A 55 11.95 -3.15 -2.37
CA SER A 55 10.63 -3.58 -1.87
C SER A 55 9.98 -4.65 -2.75
N LEU A 56 10.30 -4.70 -4.04
CA LEU A 56 9.72 -5.65 -5.00
C LEU A 56 10.48 -6.99 -5.06
N GLU A 57 11.76 -7.05 -4.66
CA GLU A 57 12.57 -8.28 -4.66
C GLU A 57 11.86 -9.50 -4.02
N PRO A 58 11.19 -9.39 -2.85
CA PRO A 58 10.57 -10.54 -2.20
C PRO A 58 9.41 -11.18 -2.99
N PHE A 59 8.91 -10.50 -4.03
CA PHE A 59 7.77 -10.95 -4.82
C PHE A 59 8.13 -11.62 -6.16
N LEU A 60 9.36 -11.45 -6.66
CA LEU A 60 9.77 -11.85 -8.03
C LEU A 60 9.44 -13.31 -8.40
N ASN A 61 9.43 -14.23 -7.42
CA ASN A 61 9.19 -15.65 -7.64
C ASN A 61 7.88 -16.16 -7.02
N LYS A 62 6.92 -15.26 -6.78
CA LYS A 62 5.63 -15.60 -6.15
C LYS A 62 4.46 -15.69 -7.14
N GLY A 63 4.74 -15.58 -8.44
CA GLY A 63 3.73 -15.58 -9.49
C GLY A 63 2.80 -14.37 -9.42
N ILE A 64 3.33 -13.22 -9.00
CA ILE A 64 2.61 -11.95 -8.91
C ILE A 64 3.14 -11.06 -10.02
N GLU A 65 2.23 -10.41 -10.75
CA GLU A 65 2.60 -9.38 -11.73
C GLU A 65 3.00 -8.12 -10.98
N LEU A 66 4.24 -7.69 -11.15
CA LEU A 66 4.81 -6.56 -10.42
C LEU A 66 4.89 -5.35 -11.32
N THR A 67 4.43 -4.22 -10.77
CA THR A 67 4.57 -2.91 -11.39
C THR A 67 5.19 -1.97 -10.37
N GLY A 68 6.17 -1.17 -10.79
CA GLY A 68 6.77 -0.11 -9.99
C GLY A 68 6.58 1.25 -10.66
N ILE A 69 6.34 2.30 -9.88
CA ILE A 69 6.33 3.67 -10.36
C ILE A 69 7.21 4.56 -9.47
N ASP A 70 8.06 5.39 -10.06
CA ASP A 70 8.89 6.35 -9.32
C ASP A 70 9.15 7.61 -10.16
N PRO A 71 9.22 8.82 -9.58
CA PRO A 71 9.48 10.02 -10.36
C PRO A 71 10.93 10.13 -10.85
N SER A 72 11.88 9.43 -10.21
CA SER A 72 13.31 9.49 -10.51
C SER A 72 13.73 8.46 -11.58
N PRO A 73 14.19 8.90 -12.76
CA PRO A 73 14.77 7.98 -13.75
C PRO A 73 15.97 7.21 -13.20
N ALA A 74 16.82 7.87 -12.39
CA ALA A 74 18.00 7.25 -11.81
C ALA A 74 17.66 6.09 -10.86
N MET A 75 16.56 6.20 -10.11
CA MET A 75 16.06 5.12 -9.27
C MET A 75 15.53 3.95 -10.11
N LEU A 76 14.76 4.26 -11.16
CA LEU A 76 14.20 3.26 -12.08
C LEU A 76 15.30 2.48 -12.83
N ASP A 77 16.41 3.13 -13.19
CA ASP A 77 17.56 2.45 -13.80
C ASP A 77 18.11 1.35 -12.89
N TYR A 78 18.27 1.64 -11.60
CA TYR A 78 18.68 0.63 -10.61
C TYR A 78 17.61 -0.44 -10.38
N ALA A 79 16.33 -0.04 -10.35
CA ALA A 79 15.22 -0.98 -10.21
C ALA A 79 15.19 -1.99 -11.37
N GLY A 80 15.37 -1.53 -12.61
CA GLY A 80 15.44 -2.40 -13.78
C GLY A 80 16.60 -3.38 -13.71
N GLN A 81 17.78 -2.92 -13.28
CA GLN A 81 18.95 -3.79 -13.09
C GLN A 81 18.75 -4.85 -11.99
N ARG A 82 18.08 -4.48 -10.90
CA ARG A 82 17.83 -5.36 -9.75
C ARG A 82 16.74 -6.39 -10.01
N LEU A 83 15.64 -5.96 -10.59
CA LEU A 83 14.43 -6.77 -10.74
C LEU A 83 14.41 -7.57 -12.04
N GLY A 84 15.09 -7.08 -13.08
CA GLY A 84 15.10 -7.68 -14.41
C GLY A 84 13.76 -7.54 -15.14
N ASN A 85 13.56 -8.39 -16.15
CA ASN A 85 12.45 -8.27 -17.11
C ASN A 85 11.04 -8.75 -16.68
N PRO A 86 10.73 -9.29 -15.48
CA PRO A 86 9.35 -9.61 -15.12
C PRO A 86 8.57 -8.43 -14.50
N VAL A 87 9.19 -7.24 -14.38
CA VAL A 87 8.58 -6.08 -13.69
C VAL A 87 8.39 -4.91 -14.63
N ASP A 88 7.17 -4.38 -14.68
CA ASP A 88 6.87 -3.16 -15.44
C ASP A 88 7.24 -1.92 -14.61
N LEU A 89 8.08 -1.04 -15.15
CA LEU A 89 8.53 0.18 -14.47
C LEU A 89 8.03 1.42 -15.20
N TYR A 90 7.43 2.35 -14.44
CA TYR A 90 6.87 3.59 -14.95
C TYR A 90 7.51 4.79 -14.28
N GLN A 91 7.73 5.85 -15.04
CA GLN A 91 8.08 7.14 -14.46
C GLN A 91 6.80 7.93 -14.15
N GLY A 92 6.64 8.36 -12.89
CA GLY A 92 5.48 9.16 -12.50
C GLY A 92 5.46 9.50 -11.02
N TYR A 93 4.55 10.39 -10.64
CA TYR A 93 4.38 10.85 -9.26
C TYR A 93 3.35 10.01 -8.52
N ALA A 94 3.52 9.86 -7.20
CA ALA A 94 2.59 9.12 -6.37
C ALA A 94 1.22 9.81 -6.25
N GLU A 95 1.19 11.13 -6.43
CA GLU A 95 0.01 11.98 -6.32
C GLU A 95 -0.89 11.99 -7.57
N ASP A 96 -0.45 11.37 -8.67
CA ASP A 96 -1.19 11.31 -9.94
C ASP A 96 -0.82 10.04 -10.71
N LEU A 97 -1.51 8.94 -10.40
CA LEU A 97 -1.17 7.62 -10.92
C LEU A 97 -1.86 7.37 -12.29
N PRO A 98 -1.11 6.99 -13.34
CA PRO A 98 -1.64 6.77 -14.68
C PRO A 98 -2.34 5.40 -14.83
N PHE A 99 -3.04 4.96 -13.79
CA PHE A 99 -3.70 3.66 -13.74
C PHE A 99 -5.19 3.81 -13.46
N ALA A 100 -6.00 2.86 -13.94
CA ALA A 100 -7.43 2.85 -13.71
C ALA A 100 -7.79 2.45 -12.27
N ASP A 101 -9.00 2.82 -11.84
CA ASP A 101 -9.52 2.45 -10.52
C ASP A 101 -9.56 0.92 -10.36
N ASN A 102 -9.18 0.42 -9.18
CA ASN A 102 -9.13 -1.01 -8.84
C ASN A 102 -8.31 -1.88 -9.82
N SER A 103 -7.35 -1.32 -10.55
CA SER A 103 -6.50 -2.10 -11.45
C SER A 103 -5.58 -3.05 -10.67
N PHE A 104 -5.01 -2.63 -9.55
CA PHE A 104 -4.10 -3.49 -8.80
C PHE A 104 -4.83 -4.20 -7.68
N HIS A 105 -4.43 -5.42 -7.40
CA HIS A 105 -4.94 -6.13 -6.23
C HIS A 105 -4.31 -5.57 -4.96
N TYR A 106 -3.02 -5.27 -5.05
CA TYR A 106 -2.22 -4.72 -3.96
C TYR A 106 -1.57 -3.42 -4.42
N ALA A 107 -1.66 -2.37 -3.59
CA ALA A 107 -0.80 -1.21 -3.72
C ALA A 107 0.09 -1.12 -2.49
N ILE A 108 1.38 -0.83 -2.68
CA ILE A 108 2.33 -0.64 -1.59
C ILE A 108 2.95 0.77 -1.71
N LEU A 109 3.11 1.43 -0.56
CA LEU A 109 3.85 2.66 -0.37
C LEU A 109 4.92 2.37 0.67
N PHE A 110 6.13 2.04 0.25
CA PHE A 110 7.18 1.58 1.14
C PHE A 110 8.20 2.69 1.42
N LEU A 111 8.04 3.39 2.54
CA LEU A 111 8.85 4.57 2.89
C LEU A 111 8.77 5.72 1.87
N THR A 112 7.68 5.76 1.11
CA THR A 112 7.44 6.72 0.02
C THR A 112 6.79 8.01 0.52
N LEU A 113 5.80 7.92 1.41
CA LEU A 113 4.99 9.07 1.85
C LEU A 113 5.83 10.16 2.52
N GLU A 114 7.01 9.81 3.04
CA GLU A 114 7.96 10.71 3.65
C GLU A 114 8.61 11.70 2.67
N PHE A 115 8.54 11.42 1.37
CA PHE A 115 9.11 12.22 0.28
C PHE A 115 8.04 12.87 -0.63
N CYS A 116 6.77 12.48 -0.48
CA CYS A 116 5.65 13.10 -1.20
C CYS A 116 5.39 14.53 -0.71
N ASP A 117 4.99 15.39 -1.65
CA ASP A 117 4.56 16.76 -1.32
C ASP A 117 3.22 16.71 -0.57
N ASP A 118 2.28 15.97 -1.14
CA ASP A 118 0.95 15.71 -0.59
C ASP A 118 0.78 14.22 -0.29
N PRO A 119 1.16 13.76 0.92
CA PRO A 119 0.99 12.37 1.31
C PRO A 119 -0.49 11.96 1.41
N GLY A 120 -1.42 12.91 1.56
CA GLY A 120 -2.85 12.64 1.55
C GLY A 120 -3.32 12.22 0.17
N ARG A 121 -2.95 13.02 -0.85
CA ARG A 121 -3.26 12.73 -2.25
C ARG A 121 -2.58 11.47 -2.77
N ALA A 122 -1.31 11.24 -2.40
CA ALA A 122 -0.63 9.98 -2.75
C ALA A 122 -1.32 8.74 -2.15
N LEU A 123 -1.82 8.87 -0.91
CA LEU A 123 -2.57 7.79 -0.27
C LEU A 123 -3.97 7.60 -0.87
N GLU A 124 -4.62 8.68 -1.31
CA GLU A 124 -5.89 8.64 -2.04
C GLU A 124 -5.73 7.89 -3.37
N GLU A 125 -4.71 8.23 -4.16
CA GLU A 125 -4.39 7.55 -5.41
C GLU A 125 -4.07 6.07 -5.20
N ALA A 126 -3.30 5.74 -4.15
CA ALA A 126 -3.03 4.35 -3.79
C ALA A 126 -4.33 3.59 -3.47
N CYS A 127 -5.26 4.22 -2.75
CA CYS A 127 -6.57 3.64 -2.46
C CYS A 127 -7.47 3.54 -3.69
N ARG A 128 -7.34 4.45 -4.66
CA ARG A 128 -8.11 4.46 -5.91
C ARG A 128 -7.71 3.29 -6.81
N VAL A 129 -6.42 3.05 -6.98
CA VAL A 129 -5.90 2.01 -7.89
C VAL A 129 -5.93 0.61 -7.27
N ALA A 130 -5.99 0.50 -5.93
CA ALA A 130 -6.01 -0.77 -5.22
C ALA A 130 -7.42 -1.34 -5.04
N ARG A 131 -7.59 -2.63 -5.34
CA ARG A 131 -8.84 -3.37 -5.21
C ARG A 131 -8.97 -4.06 -3.86
N ASP A 132 -7.94 -4.79 -3.43
CA ASP A 132 -8.04 -5.70 -2.29
C ASP A 132 -7.34 -5.14 -1.06
N ARG A 133 -6.09 -4.63 -1.18
CA ARG A 133 -5.30 -4.12 -0.05
C ARG A 133 -4.36 -2.99 -0.41
N VAL A 134 -4.17 -2.07 0.53
CA VAL A 134 -3.12 -1.05 0.50
C VAL A 134 -2.19 -1.26 1.68
N PHE A 135 -0.88 -1.39 1.43
CA PHE A 135 0.15 -1.40 2.45
C PHE A 135 0.90 -0.07 2.47
N VAL A 136 1.11 0.48 3.67
CA VAL A 136 1.88 1.70 3.91
C VAL A 136 2.95 1.40 4.94
N GLY A 137 4.21 1.44 4.53
CA GLY A 137 5.37 1.36 5.41
C GLY A 137 5.88 2.76 5.73
N ILE A 138 6.00 3.11 7.01
CA ILE A 138 6.50 4.40 7.45
C ILE A 138 7.65 4.28 8.45
N LEU A 139 8.54 5.26 8.42
CA LEU A 139 9.49 5.53 9.50
C LEU A 139 8.76 6.21 10.67
N ASN A 140 8.55 5.45 11.73
CA ASN A 140 7.74 5.89 12.86
C ASN A 140 8.44 7.00 13.66
N ARG A 141 7.77 8.16 13.75
CA ARG A 141 8.22 9.36 14.48
C ARG A 141 8.54 9.11 15.96
N TYR A 142 7.85 8.16 16.60
CA TYR A 142 7.96 7.90 18.04
C TYR A 142 9.02 6.86 18.42
N SER A 143 9.82 6.40 17.47
CA SER A 143 10.87 5.43 17.75
C SER A 143 12.13 6.07 18.34
N GLY A 144 12.84 5.33 19.21
CA GLY A 144 14.19 5.71 19.65
C GLY A 144 15.17 5.86 18.47
N TYR A 145 14.89 5.20 17.33
CA TYR A 145 15.60 5.38 16.08
C TYR A 145 15.36 6.76 15.45
N ALA A 146 14.12 7.26 15.42
CA ALA A 146 13.81 8.61 14.95
C ALA A 146 14.50 9.67 15.83
N LEU A 147 14.55 9.47 17.15
CA LEU A 147 15.32 10.33 18.06
C LEU A 147 16.83 10.25 17.77
N ARG A 148 17.38 9.05 17.56
CA ARG A 148 18.79 8.83 17.18
C ARG A 148 19.13 9.42 15.81
N CYS A 149 18.23 9.34 14.83
CA CYS A 149 18.39 9.93 13.50
C CYS A 149 18.22 11.44 13.54
N ARG A 150 17.36 11.98 14.40
CA ARG A 150 17.26 13.42 14.69
C ARG A 150 18.54 13.95 15.34
N MET A 151 19.16 13.16 16.23
CA MET A 151 20.47 13.46 16.83
C MET A 151 21.61 13.30 15.80
N ALA A 152 21.58 12.28 14.95
CA ALA A 152 22.56 12.07 13.88
C ALA A 152 22.40 13.02 12.69
N ARG A 153 21.24 13.69 12.53
CA ARG A 153 20.99 14.77 11.57
C ARG A 153 21.95 15.95 11.77
N LEU A 154 22.46 16.16 12.99
CA LEU A 154 23.51 17.15 13.27
C LEU A 154 24.91 16.73 12.79
N PHE A 155 25.14 15.44 12.52
CA PHE A 155 26.49 14.89 12.29
C PHE A 155 26.65 14.09 10.98
N ARG A 156 25.58 13.73 10.27
CA ARG A 156 25.63 12.91 9.04
C ARG A 156 24.62 13.38 7.99
N ASN A 157 25.12 13.71 6.79
CA ASN A 157 24.35 13.94 5.56
C ASN A 157 23.75 12.63 5.02
N SER A 158 22.80 12.06 5.75
CA SER A 158 22.04 10.87 5.35
C SER A 158 20.92 11.25 4.38
N VAL A 159 20.59 10.34 3.45
CA VAL A 159 19.47 10.45 2.50
C VAL A 159 18.14 10.75 3.23
N TYR A 160 17.99 10.22 4.45
CA TYR A 160 16.82 10.42 5.32
C TYR A 160 16.78 11.79 6.03
N SER A 161 17.74 12.69 5.79
CA SER A 161 17.76 14.02 6.42
C SER A 161 16.61 14.91 5.95
N ARG A 162 15.91 14.57 4.86
CA ARG A 162 14.77 15.32 4.31
C ARG A 162 13.41 14.65 4.49
N ALA A 163 13.39 13.40 4.96
CA ALA A 163 12.16 12.63 5.18
C ALA A 163 11.26 13.26 6.26
N ARG A 164 9.96 13.33 5.98
CA ARG A 164 8.92 13.69 6.97
C ARG A 164 8.57 12.45 7.78
N PHE A 165 8.77 12.47 9.10
CA PHE A 165 8.34 11.34 9.93
C PHE A 165 6.82 11.34 10.10
N LEU A 166 6.17 10.23 9.80
CA LEU A 166 4.73 10.04 10.00
C LEU A 166 4.48 9.20 11.27
N SER A 167 3.28 9.32 11.82
CA SER A 167 2.79 8.48 12.91
C SER A 167 1.70 7.54 12.44
N ILE A 168 1.59 6.38 13.11
CA ILE A 168 0.57 5.37 12.83
C ILE A 168 -0.84 5.98 12.90
N ASN A 169 -1.07 6.89 13.84
CA ASN A 169 -2.37 7.56 14.00
C ASN A 169 -2.66 8.59 12.90
N GLU A 170 -1.65 9.24 12.32
CA GLU A 170 -1.85 10.11 11.16
C GLU A 170 -2.29 9.27 9.94
N VAL A 171 -1.58 8.18 9.64
CA VAL A 171 -1.92 7.29 8.52
C VAL A 171 -3.29 6.62 8.71
N ARG A 172 -3.59 6.13 9.92
CA ARG A 172 -4.88 5.51 10.23
C ARG A 172 -6.05 6.49 10.08
N ARG A 173 -5.89 7.74 10.53
CA ARG A 173 -6.92 8.78 10.36
C ARG A 173 -7.11 9.11 8.88
N ALA A 174 -6.03 9.17 8.11
CA ALA A 174 -6.10 9.39 6.67
C ALA A 174 -6.90 8.27 5.98
N PHE A 175 -6.59 7.00 6.27
CA PHE A 175 -7.37 5.87 5.76
C PHE A 175 -8.86 5.98 6.10
N TYR A 176 -9.20 6.28 7.37
CA TYR A 176 -10.61 6.41 7.76
C TYR A 176 -11.33 7.58 7.09
N ALA A 177 -10.62 8.68 6.83
CA ALA A 177 -11.19 9.82 6.12
C ALA A 177 -11.52 9.48 4.65
N MET A 178 -10.72 8.61 4.01
CA MET A 178 -10.88 8.27 2.59
C MET A 178 -11.78 7.06 2.34
N LEU A 179 -11.65 6.02 3.16
CA LEU A 179 -12.30 4.72 2.98
C LEU A 179 -13.48 4.50 3.94
N GLY A 180 -13.68 5.37 4.93
CA GLY A 180 -14.63 5.14 6.02
C GLY A 180 -14.11 4.13 7.04
N GLN A 181 -15.01 3.48 7.79
CA GLN A 181 -14.62 2.49 8.80
C GLN A 181 -14.26 1.14 8.16
N VAL A 182 -13.07 1.07 7.56
CA VAL A 182 -12.50 -0.17 7.01
C VAL A 182 -11.60 -0.87 8.03
N PRO A 183 -11.40 -2.19 7.89
CA PRO A 183 -10.39 -2.90 8.66
C PRO A 183 -9.00 -2.30 8.40
N VAL A 184 -8.36 -1.76 9.45
CA VAL A 184 -6.99 -1.27 9.42
C VAL A 184 -6.16 -2.05 10.43
N GLN A 185 -5.11 -2.71 9.94
CA GLN A 185 -4.16 -3.46 10.77
C GLN A 185 -2.80 -2.74 10.74
N TRP A 186 -2.06 -2.80 11.83
CA TRP A 186 -0.70 -2.26 11.88
C TRP A 186 0.22 -3.20 12.65
N ARG A 187 1.49 -3.19 12.27
CA ARG A 187 2.59 -3.86 12.97
C ARG A 187 3.84 -3.01 12.91
N THR A 188 4.72 -3.18 13.87
CA THR A 188 5.99 -2.47 13.95
C THR A 188 7.16 -3.43 14.00
N VAL A 189 8.30 -2.98 13.53
CA VAL A 189 9.58 -3.67 13.74
C VAL A 189 10.42 -2.81 14.68
N LEU A 190 10.78 -3.35 15.86
CA LEU A 190 11.82 -2.73 16.67
C LEU A 190 13.16 -2.90 15.95
N GLN A 191 13.85 -1.79 15.70
CA GLN A 191 15.21 -1.79 15.18
C GLN A 191 16.15 -1.61 16.39
N PHE A 192 16.34 -2.65 17.21
CA PHE A 192 17.32 -2.54 18.28
C PHE A 192 18.72 -2.33 17.66
N PRO A 193 19.62 -1.55 18.30
CA PRO A 193 20.97 -1.42 17.81
C PRO A 193 21.63 -2.80 17.78
N VAL A 194 22.12 -3.20 16.59
CA VAL A 194 22.80 -4.46 16.23
C VAL A 194 23.96 -4.86 17.16
N ALA A 195 24.32 -4.01 18.12
CA ALA A 195 25.27 -4.30 19.19
C ALA A 195 24.71 -5.24 20.28
N VAL A 196 23.40 -5.51 20.31
CA VAL A 196 22.78 -6.35 21.33
C VAL A 196 22.40 -7.72 20.75
N SER A 197 23.40 -8.62 20.69
CA SER A 197 23.38 -10.09 20.53
C SER A 197 22.36 -10.77 19.58
N SER A 198 22.84 -11.81 18.88
CA SER A 198 22.06 -12.72 18.01
C SER A 198 20.83 -13.37 18.66
N VAL A 199 20.76 -13.37 20.00
CA VAL A 199 19.65 -13.93 20.79
C VAL A 199 18.42 -13.00 20.74
N LEU A 200 18.61 -11.68 20.67
CA LEU A 200 17.51 -10.70 20.60
C LEU A 200 16.93 -10.54 19.20
N ASN A 201 17.69 -10.81 18.13
CA ASN A 201 17.15 -10.89 16.76
C ASN A 201 16.06 -11.99 16.64
N ARG A 202 16.22 -13.09 17.39
CA ARG A 202 15.18 -14.13 17.49
C ARG A 202 13.99 -13.65 18.33
N LEU A 203 14.24 -12.73 19.28
CA LEU A 203 13.18 -12.12 20.08
C LEU A 203 12.34 -11.10 19.28
N GLU A 204 12.95 -10.36 18.35
CA GLU A 204 12.23 -9.46 17.42
C GLU A 204 11.21 -10.21 16.52
N SER A 205 11.36 -11.53 16.38
CA SER A 205 10.41 -12.39 15.67
C SER A 205 9.17 -12.75 16.50
N PHE A 206 9.14 -12.49 17.82
CA PHE A 206 7.94 -12.75 18.62
C PHE A 206 6.87 -11.70 18.32
N ARG A 207 5.68 -12.20 17.97
CA ARG A 207 4.48 -11.41 17.64
C ARG A 207 4.16 -10.32 18.66
N ILE A 208 4.51 -10.50 19.93
CA ILE A 208 4.25 -9.53 21.01
C ILE A 208 5.03 -8.21 20.80
N LEU A 209 6.27 -8.28 20.34
CA LEU A 209 7.10 -7.08 20.08
C LEU A 209 6.65 -6.31 18.84
N GLN A 210 5.92 -6.97 17.92
CA GLN A 210 5.39 -6.35 16.70
C GLN A 210 4.17 -5.44 16.94
N TYR A 211 3.57 -5.45 18.13
CA TYR A 211 2.48 -4.56 18.51
C TYR A 211 2.93 -3.37 19.36
N SER A 212 4.24 -3.16 19.51
CA SER A 212 4.77 -2.03 20.29
C SER A 212 4.77 -0.74 19.46
N PRO A 213 4.13 0.35 19.92
CA PRO A 213 4.09 1.61 19.16
C PRO A 213 5.46 2.31 18.99
N PHE A 214 6.53 1.75 19.55
CA PHE A 214 7.88 2.32 19.57
C PHE A 214 8.85 1.73 18.52
N GLY A 215 8.40 0.79 17.68
CA GLY A 215 9.24 0.24 16.61
C GLY A 215 9.69 1.31 15.60
N GLY A 216 10.88 1.12 15.01
CA GLY A 216 11.52 2.06 14.07
C GLY A 216 10.77 2.18 12.74
N PHE A 217 10.25 1.04 12.27
CA PHE A 217 9.39 0.93 11.11
C PHE A 217 7.99 0.52 11.56
N ALA A 218 6.96 1.09 10.93
CA ALA A 218 5.58 0.66 11.10
C ALA A 218 4.96 0.35 9.74
N GLY A 219 4.48 -0.87 9.57
CA GLY A 219 3.62 -1.27 8.47
C GLY A 219 2.15 -1.12 8.85
N ILE A 220 1.36 -0.50 7.99
CA ILE A 220 -0.09 -0.37 8.12
C ILE A 220 -0.73 -0.96 6.87
N VAL A 221 -1.76 -1.79 7.03
CA VAL A 221 -2.58 -2.31 5.94
C VAL A 221 -4.02 -1.88 6.12
N ALA A 222 -4.63 -1.41 5.04
CA ALA A 222 -6.06 -1.17 4.94
C ALA A 222 -6.66 -2.03 3.82
N ASP A 223 -7.87 -2.53 4.04
CA ASP A 223 -8.66 -3.25 3.03
C ASP A 223 -9.67 -2.25 2.41
N PRO A 224 -9.40 -1.64 1.23
CA PRO A 224 -10.29 -0.69 0.60
C PRO A 224 -11.62 -1.32 0.16
N ILE A 225 -12.67 -0.51 0.10
CA ILE A 225 -13.96 -0.89 -0.49
C ILE A 225 -13.88 -0.53 -1.98
N PRO A 226 -13.90 -1.50 -2.91
CA PRO A 226 -13.73 -1.22 -4.32
C PRO A 226 -14.87 -0.36 -4.86
N ARG A 227 -14.51 0.73 -5.56
CA ARG A 227 -15.48 1.64 -6.20
C ARG A 227 -15.71 1.16 -7.63
N PHE A 228 -16.93 0.71 -7.93
CA PHE A 228 -17.29 0.34 -9.30
C PHE A 228 -17.96 1.51 -10.01
N GLN A 229 -17.37 1.98 -11.10
CA GLN A 229 -18.09 2.86 -12.03
C GLN A 229 -19.00 1.98 -12.89
N VAL A 230 -20.31 2.09 -12.67
CA VAL A 230 -21.31 1.43 -13.52
C VAL A 230 -21.68 2.37 -14.68
N SER A 231 -21.41 1.93 -15.91
CA SER A 231 -21.99 2.58 -17.09
C SER A 231 -23.40 2.02 -17.28
N PRO A 232 -24.47 2.82 -17.19
CA PRO A 232 -25.83 2.33 -17.35
C PRO A 232 -26.00 1.80 -18.79
N LEU A 233 -26.16 0.48 -18.91
CA LEU A 233 -26.44 -0.15 -20.19
C LEU A 233 -27.90 0.17 -20.56
N THR A 234 -28.10 1.12 -21.46
CA THR A 234 -29.45 1.49 -21.91
C THR A 234 -29.99 0.41 -22.85
N LEU A 235 -30.75 -0.53 -22.30
CA LEU A 235 -31.42 -1.56 -23.09
C LEU A 235 -32.66 -0.97 -23.77
N ARG A 236 -32.62 -0.85 -25.10
CA ARG A 236 -33.84 -0.60 -25.90
C ARG A 236 -34.61 -1.90 -26.03
N CYS A 237 -35.56 -2.15 -25.13
CA CYS A 237 -36.51 -3.23 -25.30
C CYS A 237 -37.62 -2.80 -26.27
N LYS A 238 -37.85 -3.56 -27.35
CA LYS A 238 -39.11 -3.47 -28.08
C LYS A 238 -40.15 -4.18 -27.23
N VAL A 239 -41.04 -3.42 -26.61
CA VAL A 239 -42.26 -3.98 -26.03
C VAL A 239 -43.09 -4.48 -27.20
N ASN A 240 -42.99 -5.78 -27.51
CA ASN A 240 -44.01 -6.43 -28.32
C ASN A 240 -45.29 -6.35 -27.51
N GLN A 241 -46.24 -5.52 -27.95
CA GLN A 241 -47.61 -5.63 -27.51
C GLN A 241 -48.05 -7.05 -27.88
N ILE A 242 -48.00 -7.97 -26.92
CA ILE A 242 -48.84 -9.15 -26.96
C ILE A 242 -50.24 -8.56 -26.96
N ALA A 243 -50.87 -8.53 -28.13
CA ALA A 243 -52.24 -8.11 -28.27
C ALA A 243 -53.04 -8.87 -27.22
N ALA A 244 -53.60 -8.13 -26.27
CA ALA A 244 -54.59 -8.66 -25.36
C ALA A 244 -55.77 -9.08 -26.25
N SER A 245 -55.79 -10.35 -26.65
CA SER A 245 -57.04 -11.02 -26.97
C SER A 245 -57.84 -10.99 -25.67
N ASN A 246 -58.74 -10.03 -25.58
CA ASN A 246 -59.82 -10.01 -24.61
C ASN A 246 -60.61 -11.30 -24.75
N GLU A 247 -60.22 -12.34 -24.02
CA GLU A 247 -61.11 -13.41 -23.61
C GLU A 247 -60.50 -14.12 -22.39
N GLN A 248 -61.22 -13.99 -21.27
CA GLN A 248 -61.11 -14.81 -20.06
C GLN A 248 -59.87 -14.65 -19.16
N VAL A 249 -59.83 -13.57 -18.38
CA VAL A 249 -59.41 -13.67 -16.96
C VAL A 249 -60.39 -12.87 -16.10
N ALA A 250 -61.64 -13.31 -16.09
CA ALA A 250 -62.60 -12.97 -15.04
C ALA A 250 -62.40 -13.97 -13.90
N GLY A 251 -62.02 -13.46 -12.73
CA GLY A 251 -61.47 -14.24 -11.62
C GLY A 251 -59.95 -14.22 -11.76
N TRP A 252 -59.17 -13.54 -10.93
CA TRP A 252 -59.20 -13.58 -9.48
C TRP A 252 -58.85 -12.18 -8.95
N SER A 253 -59.85 -11.42 -8.55
CA SER A 253 -59.66 -10.32 -7.60
C SER A 253 -60.24 -10.77 -6.26
N ARG A 254 -59.37 -11.10 -5.31
CA ARG A 254 -59.59 -10.93 -3.86
C ARG A 254 -58.37 -11.44 -3.09
N ASP A 255 -58.01 -10.63 -2.10
CA ASP A 255 -57.32 -10.99 -0.87
C ASP A 255 -55.78 -11.10 -0.89
N CYS A 256 -55.14 -9.93 -0.79
CA CYS A 256 -53.95 -9.80 0.05
C CYS A 256 -53.90 -8.38 0.64
N ASN A 257 -54.74 -8.16 1.65
CA ASN A 257 -54.50 -7.12 2.64
C ASN A 257 -54.79 -7.71 4.03
N ASP A 258 -53.91 -7.42 4.97
CA ASP A 258 -54.02 -7.62 6.42
C ASP A 258 -54.04 -9.06 6.97
N GLN A 259 -52.85 -9.57 7.29
CA GLN A 259 -52.68 -10.35 8.53
C GLN A 259 -51.49 -9.84 9.35
N LYS A 260 -51.84 -9.08 10.39
CA LYS A 260 -51.05 -8.86 11.60
C LYS A 260 -50.68 -10.20 12.22
N ILE A 261 -49.40 -10.42 12.49
CA ILE A 261 -48.95 -11.46 13.42
C ILE A 261 -48.79 -10.80 14.79
N GLN A 262 -49.78 -11.02 15.66
CA GLN A 262 -49.61 -11.03 17.10
C GLN A 262 -49.76 -12.49 17.54
N ASN A 263 -48.68 -13.06 18.06
CA ASN A 263 -48.63 -13.93 19.25
C ASN A 263 -47.17 -14.22 19.57
#